data_AF-A0A626FE11-F1
#
_entry.id   AF-A0A626FE11-F1
#
_cell.length_a   1.000
_cell.length_b   1.000
_cell.length_c   1.000
_cell.angle_alpha   90.00
_cell.angle_beta   90.00
_cell.angle_gamma   90.00
#
_symmetry.space_group_name_H-M   'P 1'
#
loop_
_entity.id
_entity.type
_entity.pdbx_description
1 polymer ?
#
loop_
_entity_poly.entity_id
_entity_poly.type
_entity_poly.pdbx_seq_one_letter_code
_entity_poly.pdbx_strand_id
1 'polypeptide(L)' 'MKKVTRYAAIGVISASLIGAVVCGLGYAAGLRINTTKSIPVGLYKISQKAPEKGDYVIFCPPEKAIFSLAQKRG' A
#
# COMPACT_ATOMS: atom_id res chain seq x y z
N MET A 1 -2.82 -30.77 -23.86
CA MET A 1 -3.01 -29.30 -23.89
C MET A 1 -4.00 -28.81 -22.81
N LYS A 2 -5.28 -29.23 -22.80
CA LYS A 2 -6.28 -28.78 -21.79
C LYS A 2 -5.87 -28.97 -20.32
N LYS A 3 -5.20 -30.08 -19.97
CA LYS A 3 -4.71 -30.33 -18.59
C LYS A 3 -3.61 -29.34 -18.17
N VAL A 4 -2.67 -29.03 -19.06
CA VAL A 4 -1.56 -28.09 -18.80
C VAL A 4 -2.11 -26.68 -18.56
N THR A 5 -3.07 -26.23 -19.38
CA THR A 5 -3.74 -24.93 -19.20
C THR A 5 -4.49 -24.84 -17.87
N ARG A 6 -5.11 -25.94 -17.40
CA ARG A 6 -5.80 -25.96 -16.10
C ARG A 6 -4.82 -25.84 -14.92
N TYR A 7 -3.70 -26.55 -14.95
CA TYR A 7 -2.69 -26.41 -13.90
C TYR A 7 -2.03 -25.03 -13.89
N ALA A 8 -1.79 -24.46 -15.07
CA ALA A 8 -1.30 -23.08 -15.18
C ALA A 8 -2.29 -22.08 -14.57
N ALA A 9 -3.58 -22.21 -14.86
CA ALA A 9 -4.62 -21.35 -14.29
C ALA A 9 -4.71 -21.47 -12.76
N ILE A 10 -4.67 -22.69 -12.23
CA ILE A 10 -4.64 -22.93 -10.77
C ILE A 10 -3.39 -22.29 -10.16
N GLY A 11 -2.23 -22.44 -10.80
CA GLY A 11 -0.99 -21.83 -10.34
C GLY A 11 -1.07 -20.31 -10.23
N VAL A 12 -1.62 -19.64 -11.25
CA VAL A 12 -1.81 -18.18 -11.25
C VAL A 12 -2.76 -17.75 -10.13
N ILE A 13 -3.91 -18.42 -9.99
CA ILE A 13 -4.90 -18.09 -8.95
C ILE A 13 -4.29 -18.24 -7.56
N SER A 14 -3.60 -19.35 -7.31
CA SER A 14 -2.92 -19.60 -6.02
C SER A 14 -1.86 -18.55 -5.74
N ALA A 15 -1.03 -18.19 -6.72
CA ALA A 15 -0.01 -17.16 -6.56
C ALA A 15 -0.63 -15.78 -6.26
N SER A 16 -1.73 -15.41 -6.94
CA SER A 16 -2.46 -14.16 -6.67
C SER A 16 -3.05 -14.14 -5.25
N LEU A 17 -3.66 -15.24 -4.81
CA LEU A 17 -4.19 -15.37 -3.44
C LEU A 17 -3.09 -15.21 -2.39
N ILE A 18 -1.97 -15.92 -2.56
CA ILE A 18 -0.82 -15.81 -1.66
C ILE A 18 -0.30 -14.36 -1.64
N GLY A 19 -0.15 -13.74 -2.81
CA GLY A 19 0.28 -12.35 -2.93
C GLY A 19 -0.65 -11.38 -2.18
N ALA A 20 -1.96 -11.54 -2.33
CA ALA A 20 -2.95 -10.71 -1.63
C ALA A 20 -2.86 -10.89 -0.11
N VAL A 21 -2.72 -12.12 0.38
CA VAL A 21 -2.54 -12.42 1.81
C VAL A 21 -1.27 -11.79 2.36
N VAL A 22 -0.14 -11.95 1.67
CA VAL A 22 1.14 -11.36 2.10
C VAL A 22 1.06 -9.83 2.14
N CYS A 23 0.47 -9.20 1.12
CA CYS A 23 0.27 -7.75 1.10
C CYS A 23 -0.65 -7.27 2.23
N GLY A 24 -1.75 -8.00 2.49
CA GLY A 24 -2.67 -7.70 3.57
C GLY A 24 -2.01 -7.80 4.96
N LEU A 25 -1.26 -8.88 5.20
CA LEU A 25 -0.50 -9.07 6.43
C LEU A 25 0.59 -8.00 6.59
N GLY A 26 1.30 -7.65 5.51
CA GLY A 26 2.28 -6.57 5.51
C GLY A 26 1.64 -5.23 5.87
N TYR A 27 0.48 -4.91 5.29
CA TYR A 27 -0.26 -3.68 5.59
C TYR A 27 -0.72 -3.64 7.06
N ALA A 28 -1.25 -4.76 7.57
CA ALA A 28 -1.66 -4.90 8.97
C ALA A 28 -0.47 -4.78 9.93
N ALA A 29 0.70 -5.28 9.53
CA ALA A 29 1.96 -5.08 10.24
C ALA A 29 2.52 -3.65 10.08
N GLY A 30 1.83 -2.73 9.41
CA GLY A 30 2.26 -1.34 9.28
C GLY A 30 3.27 -1.08 8.15
N LEU A 31 3.42 -1.98 7.18
CA LEU A 31 4.22 -1.72 5.99
C LEU A 31 3.44 -0.83 5.00
N ARG A 32 4.13 0.12 4.38
CA ARG A 32 3.58 1.06 3.39
C ARG A 32 4.52 1.16 2.21
N ILE A 33 3.99 1.20 1.00
CA ILE A 33 4.78 1.38 -0.23
C ILE A 33 4.51 2.80 -0.72
N ASN A 34 5.57 3.59 -0.89
CA ASN A 34 5.47 4.88 -1.58
C ASN A 34 5.96 4.72 -3.01
N THR A 35 5.08 5.04 -3.96
CA THR A 35 5.39 5.07 -5.40
C THR A 35 5.45 6.50 -5.96
N THR A 36 5.18 7.51 -5.12
CA THR A 36 5.24 8.92 -5.50
C THR A 36 6.66 9.48 -5.35
N LYS A 37 6.97 10.58 -6.06
CA LYS A 37 8.30 11.22 -6.02
C LYS A 37 8.44 12.32 -4.95
N SER A 38 7.40 12.57 -4.14
CA SER A 38 7.43 13.61 -3.08
C SER A 38 8.32 13.21 -1.89
N ILE A 39 8.48 11.90 -1.68
CA ILE A 39 9.45 11.28 -0.77
C ILE A 39 10.13 10.13 -1.52
N PRO A 40 11.27 9.59 -1.06
CA PRO A 40 11.94 8.48 -1.73
C PRO A 40 10.98 7.31 -2.04
N VAL A 41 11.11 6.71 -3.22
CA VAL A 41 10.33 5.52 -3.57
C VAL A 41 10.86 4.34 -2.76
N GLY A 42 9.97 3.58 -2.12
CA GLY A 42 10.40 2.45 -1.30
C GLY A 42 9.34 1.88 -0.37
N LEU A 43 9.80 0.96 0.48
CA LEU A 43 9.03 0.31 1.54
C LEU A 43 9.31 1.00 2.87
N TYR A 44 8.24 1.40 3.55
CA TYR A 44 8.26 2.11 4.82
C TYR A 44 7.57 1.28 5.90
N LYS A 45 7.96 1.49 7.16
CA LYS A 45 7.35 0.88 8.34
C LYS A 45 6.79 1.97 9.24
N ILE A 46 5.51 1.86 9.61
CA ILE A 46 4.91 2.75 10.60
C ILE A 46 5.61 2.54 11.94
N SER A 47 6.08 3.63 12.54
CA SER A 47 6.65 3.67 13.88
C SER A 47 5.61 4.15 14.88
N GLN A 48 5.69 3.63 16.11
CA GLN A 48 4.86 4.06 17.24
C GLN A 48 5.48 5.25 18.00
N LYS A 49 6.63 5.77 17.55
CA LYS A 49 7.27 6.93 18.18
C LYS A 49 6.45 8.20 17.96
N ALA A 50 6.53 9.13 18.91
CA ALA A 50 6.02 10.47 18.70
C ALA A 50 6.76 11.12 17.51
N PRO A 51 6.07 11.78 16.57
CA PRO A 51 6.72 12.43 15.44
C PRO A 51 7.66 13.55 15.87
N GLU A 52 8.82 13.62 15.24
CA GLU A 52 9.86 14.63 15.44
C GLU A 52 10.09 15.42 14.13
N LYS A 53 10.76 16.57 14.23
CA LYS A 53 11.10 17.37 13.04
C LYS A 53 11.97 16.55 12.09
N GLY A 54 11.53 16.46 10.84
CA GLY A 54 12.21 15.68 9.78
C GLY A 54 11.64 14.28 9.56
N ASP A 55 10.73 13.80 10.42
CA ASP A 55 10.04 12.54 10.18
C ASP A 55 9.03 12.64 9.04
N TYR A 56 8.87 11.53 8.32
CA TYR A 56 7.73 11.32 7.44
C TYR A 56 6.52 10.86 8.26
N VAL A 57 5.37 11.49 8.03
CA VAL A 57 4.11 11.16 8.70
C VAL A 57 3.03 10.82 7.69
N ILE A 58 2.15 9.88 8.07
CA ILE A 58 0.87 9.67 7.40
C ILE A 58 -0.17 10.32 8.30
N PHE A 59 -0.93 11.27 7.75
CA PHE A 59 -2.02 11.91 8.46
C PHE A 59 -3.27 11.92 7.59
N CYS A 60 -4.43 11.75 8.23
CA CYS A 60 -5.71 11.98 7.57
C CYS A 60 -6.12 13.44 7.87
N PRO A 61 -6.24 14.31 6.86
CA PRO A 61 -6.74 15.66 7.10
C PRO A 61 -8.19 15.62 7.62
N PRO A 62 -8.58 16.56 8.48
CA PRO A 62 -9.97 16.66 8.93
C PRO A 62 -10.88 16.96 7.73
N GLU A 63 -12.14 16.54 7.80
CA GLU A 63 -13.12 16.77 6.74
C GLU A 63 -13.48 18.26 6.67
N LYS A 64 -12.80 18.99 5.77
CA LYS A 64 -13.03 20.40 5.49
C LYS A 64 -13.08 20.62 3.99
N ALA A 65 -13.88 21.60 3.57
CA ALA A 65 -14.08 21.93 2.15
C ALA A 65 -12.75 22.14 1.40
N ILE A 66 -11.74 22.73 2.05
CA ILE A 66 -10.42 22.95 1.46
C ILE A 66 -9.68 21.65 1.09
N PHE A 67 -9.79 20.59 1.90
CA PHE A 67 -9.13 19.32 1.62
C PHE A 67 -9.85 18.54 0.51
N SER A 68 -11.19 18.64 0.45
CA SER A 68 -11.95 18.11 -0.69
C SER A 68 -11.59 18.83 -1.98
N LEU A 69 -11.47 20.17 -1.94
CA LEU A 69 -11.07 20.96 -3.10
C LEU A 69 -9.64 20.62 -3.55
N ALA A 70 -8.71 20.45 -2.61
CA ALA A 70 -7.34 20.06 -2.90
C ALA A 70 -7.30 18.68 -3.59
N GLN A 71 -7.99 17.68 -3.04
CA GLN A 71 -8.07 16.35 -3.63
C GLN A 71 -8.62 16.37 -5.06
N LYS A 72 -9.64 17.21 -5.34
CA LYS A 72 -10.21 17.35 -6.69
C LYS A 72 -9.25 17.95 -7.71
N ARG A 73 -8.19 18.62 -7.26
CA ARG A 73 -7.21 19.32 -8.12
C ARG A 73 -5.98 18.46 -8.46
N GLY A 74 -5.83 17.30 -7.83
CA GLY A 74 -4.62 16.45 -7.94
C GLY A 74 -3.47 16.98 -7.09
#